data_AF-A0A075JZW5-F1
#
_entry.id   AF-A0A075JZW5-F1
#
_cell.length_a   1.000
_cell.length_b   1.000
_cell.length_c   1.000
_cell.angle_alpha   90.00
_cell.angle_beta   90.00
_cell.angle_gamma   90.00
#
_symmetry.space_group_name_H-M   'P 1'
#
loop_
_entity.id
_entity.type
_entity.pdbx_description
1 polymer ?
#
loop_
_entity_poly.entity_id
_entity_poly.type
_entity_poly.pdbx_seq_one_letter_code
_entity_poly.pdbx_strand_id
1 'polypeptide(L)'
;MLQHPEQYAEIHKDGKILFRDAKDKRKLTHFEKAYRDRVLKKLNVPTSEYFKLLNAAKVKFGWAMTVNKGMAYSFESVYFNTYQGENRGKTNREYFKWIYTGVSSGLHRVELINWKPVSPFLKTEFRASPAAKTPNKRNVILSLSNREQTAAEQLQCYLKTRLSGVAEILDIASRDYLEMVTLEMNGQKIELFFDYNGKGEMKVPRLKSGEEEDFKALLPLFTLTSKEVSSEIGVMKSFLEAFAVMLDNQGITMKVVDSREWHLLLNFAEQKHHTDIHLWYNGDGKISKFSYMDGSEELFSKIVALIKDVYVLD
;
A
#
# COMPACT_ATOMS: atom_id res chain seq x y z
N MET A 1 18.05 -54.58 39.43
CA MET A 1 19.28 -55.22 39.94
C MET A 1 20.42 -54.88 39.00
N LEU A 2 21.47 -54.24 39.51
CA LEU A 2 22.72 -54.01 38.78
C LEU A 2 23.40 -55.37 38.58
N GLN A 3 23.58 -55.80 37.32
CA GLN A 3 24.26 -57.06 37.00
C GLN A 3 25.77 -56.89 37.21
N HIS A 4 26.38 -57.84 37.94
CA HIS A 4 27.78 -57.85 38.36
C HIS A 4 28.75 -57.95 37.16
N PRO A 5 29.97 -57.37 37.23
CA PRO A 5 30.98 -57.42 36.15
C PRO A 5 31.41 -58.81 35.68
N GLU A 6 31.09 -59.87 36.42
CA GLU A 6 31.43 -61.27 36.09
C GLU A 6 30.67 -61.84 34.87
N GLN A 7 29.69 -61.11 34.31
CA GLN A 7 28.94 -61.51 33.12
C GLN A 7 29.48 -60.92 31.81
N TYR A 8 30.62 -60.23 31.84
CA TYR A 8 31.23 -59.63 30.65
C TYR A 8 32.53 -60.35 30.28
N ALA A 9 32.78 -60.46 28.97
CA ALA A 9 34.05 -60.97 28.48
C ALA A 9 35.11 -59.87 28.55
N GLU A 10 36.23 -60.17 29.20
CA GLU A 10 37.41 -59.30 29.21
C GLU A 10 38.22 -59.49 27.92
N ILE A 11 38.58 -58.38 27.29
CA ILE A 11 39.42 -58.35 26.09
C ILE A 11 40.57 -57.39 26.35
N HIS A 12 41.79 -57.91 26.25
CA HIS A 12 42.99 -57.09 26.33
C HIS A 12 43.33 -56.60 24.93
N LYS A 13 43.29 -55.27 24.73
CA LYS A 13 43.68 -54.66 23.46
C LYS A 13 44.46 -53.37 23.73
N ASP A 14 45.61 -53.22 23.07
CA ASP A 14 46.46 -52.03 23.14
C ASP A 14 46.78 -51.59 24.59
N GLY A 15 47.08 -52.57 25.45
CA GLY A 15 47.41 -52.34 26.87
C GLY A 15 46.23 -51.98 27.78
N LYS A 16 44.98 -52.05 27.29
CA LYS A 16 43.77 -51.75 28.06
C LYS A 16 42.86 -52.98 28.19
N ILE A 17 42.23 -53.13 29.36
CA ILE A 17 41.18 -54.13 29.61
C ILE A 17 39.86 -53.53 29.15
N LEU A 18 39.22 -54.19 28.18
CA LEU A 18 37.92 -53.81 27.64
C LEU A 18 36.89 -54.87 28.01
N PHE A 19 35.79 -54.44 28.62
CA PHE A 19 34.66 -55.33 28.90
C PHE A 19 33.72 -55.37 27.69
N ARG A 20 33.25 -56.55 27.32
CA ARG A 20 32.32 -56.77 26.20
C ARG A 20 31.19 -57.71 26.59
N ASP A 21 30.10 -57.68 25.83
CA ASP A 21 28.98 -58.60 26.05
C ASP A 21 29.47 -60.06 25.93
N ALA A 22 29.16 -60.91 26.91
CA ALA A 22 29.57 -62.31 26.90
C ALA A 22 28.97 -63.10 25.73
N LYS A 23 27.78 -62.71 25.23
CA LYS A 23 27.13 -63.37 24.08
C LYS A 23 27.71 -62.94 22.74
N ASP A 24 28.23 -61.71 22.65
CA ASP A 24 28.79 -61.15 21.41
C ASP A 24 29.93 -60.17 21.75
N LYS A 25 31.15 -60.68 21.70
CA LYS A 25 32.38 -59.96 22.06
C LYS A 25 32.65 -58.70 21.21
N ARG A 26 31.92 -58.50 20.10
CA ARG A 26 31.99 -57.28 19.27
C ARG A 26 31.14 -56.13 19.85
N LYS A 27 30.15 -56.44 20.69
CA LYS A 27 29.20 -55.45 21.24
C LYS A 27 29.72 -54.87 22.55
N LEU A 28 29.53 -53.55 22.68
CA LEU A 28 29.73 -52.79 23.91
C LEU A 28 28.81 -53.32 25.01
N THR A 29 29.27 -53.25 26.26
CA THR A 29 28.42 -53.61 27.40
C THR A 29 27.24 -52.66 27.52
N HIS A 30 26.18 -53.09 28.21
CA HIS A 30 25.03 -52.23 28.51
C HIS A 30 25.48 -50.94 29.23
N PHE A 31 26.44 -51.05 30.16
CA PHE A 31 26.98 -49.90 30.89
C PHE A 31 27.76 -48.94 30.00
N GLU A 32 28.61 -49.44 29.10
CA GLU A 32 29.34 -48.59 28.16
C GLU A 32 28.39 -47.89 27.19
N LYS A 33 27.34 -48.58 26.71
CA LYS A 33 26.30 -47.95 25.88
C LYS A 33 25.58 -46.85 26.65
N ALA A 34 25.08 -47.13 27.85
CA ALA A 34 24.39 -46.15 28.68
C ALA A 34 25.29 -44.96 29.09
N TYR A 35 26.59 -45.20 29.29
CA TYR A 35 27.56 -44.14 29.53
C TYR A 35 27.79 -43.29 28.28
N ARG A 36 28.04 -43.91 27.13
CA ARG A 36 28.21 -43.20 25.85
C ARG A 36 26.97 -42.39 25.50
N ASP A 37 25.77 -42.93 25.70
CA ASP A 37 24.52 -42.21 25.46
C ASP A 37 24.36 -40.99 26.38
N ARG A 38 24.72 -41.12 27.67
CA ARG A 38 24.73 -39.97 28.60
C ARG A 38 25.73 -38.90 28.18
N VAL A 39 26.94 -39.30 27.82
CA VAL A 39 27.98 -38.36 27.34
C VAL A 39 27.53 -37.70 26.05
N LEU A 40 27.00 -38.45 25.09
CA LEU A 40 26.54 -37.94 23.81
C LEU A 40 25.36 -36.98 23.99
N LYS A 41 24.40 -37.27 24.89
CA LYS A 41 23.32 -36.34 25.24
C LYS A 41 23.85 -35.02 25.83
N LYS A 42 24.87 -35.08 26.69
CA LYS A 42 25.52 -33.87 27.25
C LYS A 42 26.30 -33.08 26.21
N LEU A 43 26.93 -33.74 25.26
CA LEU A 43 27.73 -33.10 24.21
C LEU A 43 26.87 -32.58 23.04
N ASN A 44 25.70 -33.18 22.80
CA ASN A 44 24.79 -32.83 21.71
C ASN A 44 23.81 -31.71 22.10
N VAL A 45 24.31 -30.71 22.83
CA VAL A 45 23.60 -29.49 23.21
C VAL A 45 24.02 -28.38 22.24
N PRO A 46 23.11 -27.50 21.75
CA PRO A 46 23.43 -26.52 20.71
C PRO A 46 24.62 -25.59 21.00
N THR A 47 24.90 -25.35 22.28
CA THR A 47 25.98 -24.48 22.75
C THR A 47 27.36 -25.17 22.76
N SER A 48 27.40 -26.50 22.76
CA SER A 48 28.63 -27.31 22.83
C SER A 48 29.44 -27.24 21.53
N GLU A 49 30.77 -27.18 21.66
CA GLU A 49 31.68 -27.22 20.51
C GLU A 49 31.54 -28.53 19.71
N TYR A 50 31.35 -29.66 20.39
CA TYR A 50 31.12 -30.95 19.74
C TYR A 50 29.88 -30.91 18.84
N PHE A 51 28.79 -30.28 19.27
CA PHE A 51 27.58 -30.12 18.46
C PHE A 51 27.85 -29.29 17.21
N LYS A 52 28.60 -28.19 17.35
CA LYS A 52 28.97 -27.31 16.23
C LYS A 52 29.83 -28.05 15.20
N LEU A 53 30.89 -28.72 15.66
CA LEU A 53 31.82 -29.48 14.80
C LEU A 53 31.13 -30.68 14.13
N LEU A 54 30.34 -31.45 14.87
CA LEU A 54 29.63 -32.61 14.33
C LEU A 54 28.65 -32.21 13.23
N ASN A 55 27.92 -31.11 13.40
CA ASN A 55 26.97 -30.63 12.40
C ASN A 55 27.65 -29.91 11.22
N ALA A 56 28.79 -29.26 11.44
CA ALA A 56 29.65 -28.73 10.37
C ALA A 56 30.19 -29.88 9.50
N ALA A 57 30.72 -30.93 10.12
CA ALA A 57 31.21 -32.14 9.42
C ALA A 57 30.08 -32.91 8.70
N LYS A 58 28.86 -32.88 9.23
CA LYS A 58 27.68 -33.51 8.60
C LYS A 58 27.06 -32.68 7.48
N VAL A 59 27.62 -31.52 7.13
CA VAL A 59 27.03 -30.57 6.15
C VAL A 59 25.56 -30.24 6.49
N LYS A 60 25.20 -30.32 7.79
CA LYS A 60 23.84 -30.04 8.29
C LYS A 60 23.68 -28.60 8.73
N PHE A 61 24.77 -27.93 9.08
CA PHE A 61 24.83 -26.47 9.01
C PHE A 61 25.00 -26.09 7.53
N GLY A 62 23.90 -26.21 6.79
CA GLY A 62 23.83 -25.83 5.40
C GLY A 62 24.13 -24.34 5.25
N TRP A 63 24.83 -24.00 4.17
CA TRP A 63 24.98 -22.64 3.69
C TRP A 63 23.62 -21.96 3.40
N ALA A 64 22.52 -22.74 3.34
CA ALA A 64 21.14 -22.28 3.41
C ALA A 64 20.23 -23.40 3.97
N MET A 65 19.19 -23.04 4.73
CA MET A 65 18.13 -23.97 5.17
C MET A 65 16.75 -23.35 4.97
N THR A 66 15.70 -24.18 4.93
CA THR A 66 14.33 -23.67 4.80
C THR A 66 13.87 -23.03 6.10
N VAL A 67 13.07 -21.96 5.99
CA VAL A 67 12.50 -21.25 7.15
C VAL A 67 11.78 -22.21 8.11
N ASN A 68 11.05 -23.21 7.59
CA ASN A 68 10.37 -24.21 8.42
C ASN A 68 11.33 -25.01 9.33
N LYS A 69 12.53 -25.35 8.82
CA LYS A 69 13.56 -26.01 9.63
C LYS A 69 14.25 -25.02 10.57
N GLY A 70 14.44 -23.79 10.12
CA GLY A 70 15.03 -22.70 10.91
C GLY A 70 14.20 -22.29 12.12
N MET A 71 12.87 -22.46 12.07
CA MET A 71 11.95 -22.09 13.17
C MET A 71 12.29 -22.70 14.53
N ALA A 72 12.88 -23.90 14.54
CA ALA A 72 13.20 -24.60 15.78
C ALA A 72 14.49 -24.08 16.44
N TYR A 73 15.20 -23.16 15.79
CA TYR A 73 16.51 -22.68 16.19
C TYR A 73 16.55 -21.15 16.21
N SER A 74 17.51 -20.63 16.98
CA SER A 74 17.85 -19.21 16.97
C SER A 74 19.30 -19.07 16.52
N PHE A 75 19.53 -18.14 15.60
CA PHE A 75 20.84 -17.85 15.03
C PHE A 75 21.28 -16.45 15.40
N GLU A 76 22.58 -16.26 15.62
CA GLU A 76 23.14 -14.94 15.95
C GLU A 76 22.96 -13.94 14.79
N SER A 77 23.27 -14.39 13.57
CA SER A 77 23.07 -13.65 12.32
C SER A 77 22.38 -14.53 11.28
N VAL A 78 21.41 -13.97 10.55
CA VAL A 78 20.64 -14.66 9.50
C VAL A 78 20.73 -13.89 8.19
N TYR A 79 21.13 -14.58 7.13
CA TYR A 79 21.00 -14.11 5.75
C TYR A 79 19.75 -14.75 5.15
N PHE A 80 18.72 -13.96 4.93
CA PHE A 80 17.41 -14.44 4.53
C PHE A 80 17.07 -14.04 3.10
N ASN A 81 17.12 -15.01 2.18
CA ASN A 81 16.65 -14.81 0.82
C ASN A 81 15.12 -14.75 0.79
N THR A 82 14.58 -13.57 0.47
CA THR A 82 13.13 -13.32 0.46
C THR A 82 12.45 -13.69 -0.87
N TYR A 83 13.23 -14.17 -1.85
CA TYR A 83 12.70 -14.65 -3.12
C TYR A 83 12.14 -16.08 -2.98
N GLN A 84 10.83 -16.23 -3.18
CA GLN A 84 10.13 -17.52 -3.14
C GLN A 84 9.89 -18.16 -4.52
N GLY A 85 10.45 -17.60 -5.60
CA GLY A 85 10.11 -17.97 -6.98
C GLY A 85 8.93 -17.17 -7.54
N GLU A 86 8.68 -17.31 -8.85
CA GLU A 86 7.68 -16.53 -9.60
C GLU A 86 6.23 -16.88 -9.23
N ASN A 87 5.96 -18.13 -8.88
CA ASN A 87 4.59 -18.64 -8.65
C ASN A 87 4.03 -18.34 -7.25
N ARG A 88 4.81 -17.71 -6.37
CA ARG A 88 4.38 -17.40 -5.00
C ARG A 88 4.21 -15.90 -4.83
N GLY A 89 2.96 -15.48 -4.65
CA GLY A 89 2.62 -14.07 -4.43
C GLY A 89 3.25 -13.51 -3.15
N LYS A 90 3.61 -12.22 -3.16
CA LYS A 90 4.21 -11.51 -2.01
C LYS A 90 3.19 -10.74 -1.16
N THR A 91 1.94 -10.67 -1.58
CA THR A 91 0.89 -9.89 -0.90
C THR A 91 -0.15 -10.77 -0.21
N ASN A 92 0.22 -11.99 0.17
CA ASN A 92 -0.66 -12.93 0.87
C ASN A 92 -0.19 -13.15 2.31
N ARG A 93 -1.09 -13.69 3.12
CA ARG A 93 -0.86 -13.94 4.55
C ARG A 93 0.30 -14.91 4.77
N GLU A 94 0.43 -15.91 3.91
CA GLU A 94 1.46 -16.95 3.96
C GLU A 94 2.86 -16.37 3.79
N TYR A 95 3.02 -15.43 2.86
CA TYR A 95 4.27 -14.71 2.62
C TYR A 95 4.68 -13.90 3.84
N PHE A 96 3.76 -13.11 4.42
CA PHE A 96 4.07 -12.33 5.62
C PHE A 96 4.38 -13.21 6.83
N LYS A 97 3.66 -14.32 7.01
CA LYS A 97 4.01 -15.31 8.05
C LYS A 97 5.40 -15.86 7.82
N TRP A 98 5.74 -16.25 6.59
CA TRP A 98 7.05 -16.78 6.26
C TRP A 98 8.17 -15.75 6.47
N ILE A 99 7.96 -14.48 6.11
CA ILE A 99 8.89 -13.40 6.38
C ILE A 99 9.09 -13.21 7.88
N TYR A 100 7.99 -13.09 8.63
CA TYR A 100 8.01 -12.97 10.09
C TYR A 100 8.81 -14.09 10.72
N THR A 101 8.53 -15.33 10.30
CA THR A 101 9.22 -16.52 10.79
C THR A 101 10.71 -16.48 10.48
N GLY A 102 11.10 -16.17 9.24
CA GLY A 102 12.50 -16.07 8.85
C GLY A 102 13.25 -15.00 9.66
N VAL A 103 12.66 -13.83 9.83
CA VAL A 103 13.22 -12.72 10.63
C VAL A 103 13.32 -13.10 12.11
N SER A 104 12.29 -13.71 12.67
CA SER A 104 12.25 -14.11 14.09
C SER A 104 13.29 -15.18 14.48
N SER A 105 13.90 -15.86 13.51
CA SER A 105 14.97 -16.82 13.77
C SER A 105 16.33 -16.16 14.07
N GLY A 106 16.50 -14.86 13.77
CA GLY A 106 17.71 -14.10 14.06
C GLY A 106 17.65 -13.36 15.38
N LEU A 107 18.72 -13.43 16.17
CA LEU A 107 18.82 -12.78 17.49
C LEU A 107 19.36 -11.35 17.41
N HIS A 108 20.42 -11.11 16.63
CA HIS A 108 21.10 -9.82 16.59
C HIS A 108 21.01 -9.15 15.22
N ARG A 109 21.17 -9.91 14.13
CA ARG A 109 21.22 -9.35 12.77
C ARG A 109 20.46 -10.22 11.78
N VAL A 110 19.62 -9.58 10.98
CA VAL A 110 18.94 -10.22 9.85
C VAL A 110 19.18 -9.39 8.61
N GLU A 111 19.79 -10.00 7.60
CA GLU A 111 20.01 -9.39 6.28
C GLU A 111 19.05 -10.00 5.29
N LEU A 112 18.22 -9.16 4.65
CA LEU A 112 17.29 -9.62 3.62
C LEU A 112 17.98 -9.57 2.26
N ILE A 113 18.12 -10.74 1.64
CA ILE A 113 18.64 -10.89 0.28
C ILE A 113 17.45 -10.88 -0.69
N ASN A 114 17.61 -10.22 -1.83
CA ASN A 114 16.59 -10.06 -2.88
C ASN A 114 15.28 -9.44 -2.38
N TRP A 115 15.37 -8.55 -1.39
CA TRP A 115 14.22 -7.82 -0.88
C TRP A 115 13.64 -6.95 -2.00
N LYS A 116 12.34 -7.15 -2.27
CA LYS A 116 11.54 -6.21 -3.06
C LYS A 116 10.44 -5.67 -2.16
N PRO A 117 10.35 -4.34 -1.95
CA PRO A 117 9.35 -3.76 -1.05
C PRO A 117 7.93 -4.03 -1.56
N VAL A 118 7.00 -4.22 -0.62
CA VAL A 118 5.57 -4.25 -0.95
C VAL A 118 5.07 -2.80 -0.91
N SER A 119 4.87 -2.21 -2.09
CA SER A 119 4.36 -0.84 -2.23
C SER A 119 2.90 -0.83 -2.68
N PRO A 120 2.17 0.28 -2.48
CA PRO A 120 0.87 0.50 -3.11
C PRO A 120 0.93 0.34 -4.63
N PHE A 121 2.10 0.57 -5.24
CA PHE A 121 2.31 0.52 -6.68
C PHE A 121 2.71 -0.86 -7.25
N LEU A 122 2.74 -1.93 -6.43
CA LEU A 122 3.37 -3.22 -6.76
C LEU A 122 2.85 -3.94 -8.03
N LYS A 123 1.75 -3.50 -8.63
CA LYS A 123 1.25 -3.97 -9.94
C LYS A 123 0.51 -2.86 -10.70
N THR A 124 0.94 -1.61 -10.51
CA THR A 124 0.24 -0.48 -11.11
C THR A 124 0.48 -0.39 -12.60
N GLU A 125 -0.60 -0.21 -13.35
CA GLU A 125 -0.55 0.13 -14.76
C GLU A 125 -0.38 1.65 -14.91
N PHE A 126 0.77 2.07 -15.45
CA PHE A 126 1.02 3.47 -15.79
C PHE A 126 0.60 3.74 -17.23
N ARG A 127 -0.40 4.61 -17.44
CA ARG A 127 -0.89 4.96 -18.78
C ARG A 127 -0.52 6.40 -19.11
N ALA A 128 0.31 6.56 -20.13
CA ALA A 128 0.68 7.88 -20.66
C ALA A 128 -0.35 8.43 -21.65
N SER A 129 -1.19 7.59 -22.26
CA SER A 129 -2.30 8.12 -23.07
C SER A 129 -3.37 8.69 -22.14
N PRO A 130 -3.99 9.81 -22.50
CA PRO A 130 -5.17 10.28 -21.77
C PRO A 130 -6.17 9.12 -21.74
N ALA A 131 -6.62 8.73 -20.54
CA ALA A 131 -7.75 7.83 -20.42
C ALA A 131 -8.87 8.42 -21.29
N ALA A 132 -9.45 7.61 -22.18
CA ALA A 132 -10.49 8.04 -23.14
C ALA A 132 -11.40 9.05 -22.45
N LYS A 133 -11.39 10.30 -22.94
CA LYS A 133 -11.96 11.48 -22.28
C LYS A 133 -13.24 11.08 -21.56
N THR A 134 -13.17 10.87 -20.24
CA THR A 134 -14.39 10.92 -19.44
C THR A 134 -14.93 12.32 -19.70
N PRO A 135 -16.18 12.45 -20.18
CA PRO A 135 -16.71 13.75 -20.57
C PRO A 135 -16.54 14.68 -19.38
N ASN A 136 -15.81 15.79 -19.57
CA ASN A 136 -15.43 16.78 -18.57
C ASN A 136 -16.45 16.86 -17.42
N LYS A 137 -16.23 16.10 -16.34
CA LYS A 137 -17.01 16.21 -15.10
C LYS A 137 -16.56 17.38 -14.24
N ARG A 138 -15.55 18.14 -14.69
CA ARG A 138 -15.08 19.39 -14.07
C ARG A 138 -16.12 20.51 -14.05
N ASN A 139 -17.27 20.32 -14.69
CA ASN A 139 -18.32 21.33 -14.73
C ASN A 139 -19.49 21.06 -13.80
N VAL A 140 -19.53 19.96 -13.02
CA VAL A 140 -20.70 19.70 -12.14
C VAL A 140 -20.56 20.49 -10.84
N ILE A 141 -21.51 21.37 -10.55
CA ILE A 141 -21.52 22.24 -9.36
C ILE A 141 -22.51 21.79 -8.28
N LEU A 142 -23.53 21.01 -8.65
CA LEU A 142 -24.55 20.48 -7.76
C LEU A 142 -25.06 19.13 -8.29
N SER A 143 -25.26 18.17 -7.39
CA SER A 143 -25.91 16.90 -7.71
C SER A 143 -27.27 16.87 -7.03
N LEU A 144 -28.33 16.87 -7.82
CA LEU A 144 -29.70 16.80 -7.34
C LEU A 144 -29.96 15.44 -6.69
N SER A 145 -30.56 15.46 -5.51
CA SER A 145 -30.99 14.27 -4.79
C SER A 145 -32.44 13.92 -5.15
N ASN A 146 -32.77 12.63 -5.21
CA ASN A 146 -34.15 12.14 -5.44
C ASN A 146 -35.05 12.26 -4.19
N ARG A 147 -34.81 13.25 -3.33
CA ARG A 147 -35.69 13.53 -2.18
C ARG A 147 -36.94 14.26 -2.68
N GLU A 148 -37.94 14.45 -1.82
CA GLU A 148 -39.21 15.14 -2.15
C GLU A 148 -39.06 16.61 -2.63
N GLN A 149 -37.83 17.14 -2.66
CA GLN A 149 -37.53 18.52 -3.05
C GLN A 149 -37.31 18.66 -4.56
N THR A 150 -37.84 19.74 -5.13
CA THR A 150 -37.67 20.05 -6.56
C THR A 150 -36.24 20.49 -6.89
N ALA A 151 -35.86 20.43 -8.18
CA ALA A 151 -34.54 20.91 -8.63
C ALA A 151 -34.32 22.39 -8.28
N ALA A 152 -35.35 23.22 -8.41
CA ALA A 152 -35.35 24.62 -8.02
C ALA A 152 -35.10 24.84 -6.52
N GLU A 153 -35.73 24.06 -5.65
CA GLU A 153 -35.54 24.16 -4.19
C GLU A 153 -34.11 23.78 -3.76
N GLN A 154 -33.57 22.72 -4.37
CA GLN A 154 -32.20 22.27 -4.10
C GLN A 154 -31.17 23.30 -4.60
N LEU A 155 -31.41 23.86 -5.80
CA LEU A 155 -30.60 24.95 -6.33
C LEU A 155 -30.70 26.22 -5.48
N GLN A 156 -31.90 26.57 -5.00
CA GLN A 156 -32.10 27.73 -4.13
C GLN A 156 -31.29 27.61 -2.83
N CYS A 157 -31.32 26.43 -2.20
CA CYS A 157 -30.53 26.16 -0.99
C CYS A 157 -29.02 26.28 -1.25
N TYR A 158 -28.55 25.73 -2.37
CA TYR A 158 -27.16 25.83 -2.79
C TYR A 158 -26.73 27.29 -2.98
N LEU A 159 -27.52 28.07 -3.73
CA LEU A 159 -27.21 29.46 -4.05
C LEU A 159 -27.29 30.37 -2.82
N LYS A 160 -28.26 30.20 -1.92
CA LYS A 160 -28.35 30.98 -0.67
C LYS A 160 -27.07 30.86 0.17
N THR A 161 -26.47 29.66 0.18
CA THR A 161 -25.23 29.41 0.92
C THR A 161 -24.02 30.07 0.23
N ARG A 162 -23.93 29.96 -1.09
CA ARG A 162 -22.76 30.44 -1.87
C ARG A 162 -22.76 31.94 -2.14
N LEU A 163 -23.93 32.55 -2.24
CA LEU A 163 -24.11 33.96 -2.60
C LEU A 163 -24.38 34.86 -1.40
N SER A 164 -24.32 34.32 -0.18
CA SER A 164 -24.57 35.07 1.05
C SER A 164 -23.65 36.30 1.13
N GLY A 165 -24.27 37.50 1.15
CA GLY A 165 -23.55 38.77 1.19
C GLY A 165 -22.96 39.25 -0.14
N VAL A 166 -23.19 38.54 -1.25
CA VAL A 166 -22.70 38.91 -2.59
C VAL A 166 -23.85 39.24 -3.54
N ALA A 167 -24.87 38.39 -3.62
CA ALA A 167 -26.01 38.59 -4.52
C ALA A 167 -27.29 38.02 -3.93
N GLU A 168 -28.43 38.64 -4.24
CA GLU A 168 -29.76 38.18 -3.82
C GLU A 168 -30.46 37.40 -4.93
N ILE A 169 -31.18 36.33 -4.57
CA ILE A 169 -31.96 35.54 -5.52
C ILE A 169 -33.35 36.15 -5.64
N LEU A 170 -33.67 36.70 -6.80
CA LEU A 170 -34.98 37.30 -7.07
C LEU A 170 -36.01 36.26 -7.53
N ASP A 171 -35.61 35.37 -8.44
CA ASP A 171 -36.51 34.39 -9.05
C ASP A 171 -35.77 33.13 -9.54
N ILE A 172 -36.46 32.00 -9.55
CA ILE A 172 -36.01 30.74 -10.15
C ILE A 172 -37.15 30.16 -10.99
N ALA A 173 -36.97 30.14 -12.31
CA ALA A 173 -37.93 29.57 -13.24
C ALA A 173 -37.42 28.22 -13.79
N SER A 174 -38.19 27.16 -13.57
CA SER A 174 -37.85 25.80 -13.99
C SER A 174 -38.32 25.47 -15.40
N ARG A 175 -37.48 24.77 -16.15
CA ARG A 175 -37.77 24.15 -17.45
C ARG A 175 -37.14 22.76 -17.50
N ASP A 176 -37.52 21.97 -18.50
CA ASP A 176 -36.93 20.64 -18.68
C ASP A 176 -35.41 20.73 -18.77
N TYR A 177 -34.73 20.12 -17.79
CA TYR A 177 -33.27 20.06 -17.69
C TYR A 177 -32.58 21.42 -17.52
N LEU A 178 -33.29 22.46 -17.11
CA LEU A 178 -32.76 23.82 -16.99
C LEU A 178 -33.46 24.62 -15.89
N GLU A 179 -32.69 25.19 -14.97
CA GLU A 179 -33.17 26.23 -14.06
C GLU A 179 -32.66 27.61 -14.50
N MET A 180 -33.57 28.58 -14.58
CA MET A 180 -33.25 29.97 -14.91
C MET A 180 -33.28 30.79 -13.63
N VAL A 181 -32.13 31.30 -13.20
CA VAL A 181 -32.02 32.05 -11.95
C VAL A 181 -31.80 33.53 -12.25
N THR A 182 -32.62 34.39 -11.66
CA THR A 182 -32.44 35.84 -11.69
C THR A 182 -31.83 36.29 -10.37
N LEU A 183 -30.65 36.88 -10.42
CA LEU A 183 -29.94 37.43 -9.27
C LEU A 183 -29.89 38.96 -9.34
N GLU A 184 -29.83 39.61 -8.18
CA GLU A 184 -29.51 41.02 -8.04
C GLU A 184 -28.14 41.18 -7.38
N MET A 185 -27.24 41.93 -8.04
CA MET A 185 -25.91 42.25 -7.52
C MET A 185 -25.62 43.72 -7.82
N ASN A 186 -25.21 44.49 -6.81
CA ASN A 186 -24.92 45.92 -6.95
C ASN A 186 -26.06 46.76 -7.59
N GLY A 187 -27.33 46.35 -7.41
CA GLY A 187 -28.50 47.00 -8.01
C GLY A 187 -28.71 46.70 -9.50
N GLN A 188 -27.91 45.79 -10.07
CA GLN A 188 -28.09 45.26 -11.42
C GLN A 188 -28.64 43.84 -11.38
N LYS A 189 -29.39 43.48 -12.43
CA LYS A 189 -29.95 42.13 -12.59
C LYS A 189 -29.10 41.30 -13.52
N ILE A 190 -28.79 40.08 -13.09
CA ILE A 190 -28.10 39.07 -13.88
C ILE A 190 -28.92 37.79 -13.94
N GLU A 191 -29.09 37.25 -15.14
CA GLU A 191 -29.82 36.00 -15.36
C GLU A 191 -28.87 34.88 -15.79
N LEU A 192 -28.97 33.75 -15.12
CA LEU A 192 -28.09 32.60 -15.29
C LEU A 192 -28.88 31.33 -15.64
N PHE A 193 -28.31 30.53 -16.52
CA PHE A 193 -28.82 29.21 -16.91
C PHE A 193 -28.06 28.10 -16.19
N PHE A 194 -28.77 27.28 -15.43
CA PHE A 194 -28.26 26.09 -14.75
C PHE A 194 -28.78 24.82 -15.42
N ASP A 195 -28.05 24.34 -16.42
CA ASP A 195 -28.39 23.10 -17.13
C ASP A 195 -28.07 21.87 -16.26
N TYR A 196 -28.93 20.86 -16.24
CA TYR A 196 -28.67 19.57 -15.60
C TYR A 196 -28.98 18.38 -16.49
N ASN A 197 -28.27 17.26 -16.28
CA ASN A 197 -28.51 16.04 -17.05
C ASN A 197 -29.59 15.14 -16.42
N GLY A 198 -30.02 14.10 -17.13
CA GLY A 198 -30.95 13.09 -16.61
C GLY A 198 -30.45 12.26 -15.42
N LYS A 199 -29.24 12.52 -14.92
CA LYS A 199 -28.71 11.96 -13.67
C LYS A 199 -28.74 12.98 -12.52
N GLY A 200 -29.28 14.18 -12.74
CA GLY A 200 -29.34 15.25 -11.75
C GLY A 200 -28.04 16.02 -11.56
N GLU A 201 -27.04 15.86 -12.42
CA GLU A 201 -25.78 16.61 -12.32
C GLU A 201 -25.94 18.00 -12.98
N MET A 202 -26.00 19.08 -12.19
CA MET A 202 -26.07 20.48 -12.62
C MET A 202 -24.69 21.01 -12.99
N LYS A 203 -24.59 21.67 -14.16
CA LYS A 203 -23.34 22.22 -14.67
C LYS A 203 -23.10 23.67 -14.22
N VAL A 204 -21.85 24.14 -14.34
CA VAL A 204 -21.46 25.56 -14.20
C VAL A 204 -22.44 26.41 -15.03
N PRO A 205 -23.01 27.47 -14.44
CA PRO A 205 -24.04 28.24 -15.10
C PRO A 205 -23.51 28.98 -16.32
N ARG A 206 -24.42 29.25 -17.27
CA ARG A 206 -24.15 30.10 -18.43
C ARG A 206 -24.85 31.44 -18.26
N LEU A 207 -24.19 32.52 -18.67
CA LEU A 207 -24.79 33.85 -18.70
C LEU A 207 -25.91 33.88 -19.75
N LYS A 208 -27.11 34.32 -19.34
CA LYS A 208 -28.22 34.61 -20.24
C LYS A 208 -28.29 36.11 -20.56
N SER A 209 -28.24 36.95 -19.53
CA SER A 209 -28.27 38.42 -19.64
C SER A 209 -27.64 39.05 -18.38
N GLY A 210 -27.12 40.28 -18.52
CA GLY A 210 -26.40 41.00 -17.48
C GLY A 210 -24.96 41.35 -17.90
N GLU A 211 -24.22 42.01 -17.02
CA GLU A 211 -22.83 42.39 -17.29
C GLU A 211 -21.88 41.18 -17.19
N GLU A 212 -20.91 41.10 -18.11
CA GLU A 212 -19.95 39.98 -18.16
C GLU A 212 -18.95 40.03 -17.00
N GLU A 213 -18.63 41.22 -16.49
CA GLU A 213 -17.77 41.41 -15.32
C GLU A 213 -18.41 40.82 -14.05
N ASP A 214 -19.71 41.10 -13.87
CA ASP A 214 -20.51 40.55 -12.79
C ASP A 214 -20.58 39.02 -12.86
N PHE A 215 -20.77 38.46 -14.06
CA PHE A 215 -20.73 37.02 -14.27
C PHE A 215 -19.38 36.41 -13.89
N LYS A 216 -18.27 37.06 -14.28
CA LYS A 216 -16.91 36.63 -13.93
C LYS A 216 -16.64 36.68 -12.43
N ALA A 217 -17.22 37.64 -11.71
CA ALA A 217 -17.12 37.72 -10.26
C ALA A 217 -17.88 36.59 -9.54
N LEU A 218 -19.00 36.12 -10.10
CA LEU A 218 -19.81 35.05 -9.52
C LEU A 218 -19.27 33.64 -9.82
N LEU A 219 -18.61 33.43 -10.98
CA LEU A 219 -18.09 32.12 -11.39
C LEU A 219 -17.25 31.39 -10.31
N PRO A 220 -16.30 32.04 -9.60
CA PRO A 220 -15.52 31.41 -8.54
C PRO A 220 -16.36 30.90 -7.36
N LEU A 221 -17.52 31.51 -7.09
CA LEU A 221 -18.41 31.14 -5.99
C LEU A 221 -19.20 29.87 -6.29
N PHE A 222 -19.38 29.55 -7.58
CA PHE A 222 -20.04 28.33 -8.03
C PHE A 222 -19.07 27.16 -8.23
N THR A 223 -17.81 27.45 -8.53
CA THR A 223 -16.77 26.41 -8.62
C THR A 223 -16.39 25.94 -7.22
N LEU A 224 -16.31 24.62 -7.03
CA LEU A 224 -15.74 23.99 -5.84
C LEU A 224 -14.33 24.55 -5.61
N THR A 225 -14.22 25.58 -4.78
CA THR A 225 -12.94 26.03 -4.25
C THR A 225 -12.45 24.92 -3.34
N SER A 226 -11.30 24.34 -3.70
CA SER A 226 -10.55 23.22 -3.11
C SER A 226 -10.23 23.26 -1.60
N LYS A 227 -11.14 23.76 -0.75
CA LYS A 227 -11.06 23.72 0.71
C LYS A 227 -12.25 22.95 1.26
N GLU A 228 -12.22 21.65 1.01
CA GLU A 228 -12.74 20.61 1.91
C GLU A 228 -12.32 19.30 1.25
N VAL A 229 -11.05 18.94 1.43
CA VAL A 229 -10.64 17.55 1.29
C VAL A 229 -11.45 16.79 2.34
N SER A 230 -12.49 16.11 1.86
CA SER A 230 -13.34 15.26 2.68
C SER A 230 -12.47 14.40 3.60
N SER A 231 -12.91 14.28 4.85
CA SER A 231 -12.37 13.37 5.86
C SER A 231 -12.41 11.88 5.44
N GLU A 232 -12.85 11.56 4.21
CA GLU A 232 -13.10 10.23 3.68
C GLU A 232 -12.05 9.68 2.70
N ILE A 233 -10.84 10.24 2.62
CA ILE A 233 -9.75 9.60 1.83
C ILE A 233 -9.41 8.18 2.36
N GLY A 234 -9.86 7.84 3.57
CA GLY A 234 -9.88 6.47 4.08
C GLY A 234 -8.48 5.84 4.11
N VAL A 235 -8.36 4.63 3.56
CA VAL A 235 -7.13 3.83 3.55
C VAL A 235 -5.95 4.49 2.82
N MET A 236 -6.19 5.49 1.96
CA MET A 236 -5.15 6.15 1.17
C MET A 236 -4.51 7.35 1.87
N LYS A 237 -5.10 7.85 2.97
CA LYS A 237 -4.70 9.13 3.58
C LYS A 237 -3.21 9.16 3.95
N SER A 238 -2.76 8.20 4.77
CA SER A 238 -1.37 8.13 5.24
C SER A 238 -0.38 7.96 4.08
N PHE A 239 -0.78 7.22 3.03
CA PHE A 239 0.05 7.08 1.84
C PHE A 239 0.17 8.41 1.09
N LEU A 240 -0.93 9.12 0.85
CA LEU A 240 -0.91 10.40 0.14
C LEU A 240 -0.10 11.46 0.89
N GLU A 241 -0.19 11.50 2.22
CA GLU A 241 0.62 12.39 3.06
C GLU A 241 2.12 12.09 2.89
N ALA A 242 2.53 10.81 3.02
CA ALA A 242 3.92 10.42 2.81
C ALA A 242 4.40 10.65 1.37
N PHE A 243 3.53 10.42 0.39
CA PHE A 243 3.82 10.60 -1.02
C PHE A 243 3.97 12.09 -1.37
N ALA A 244 3.15 12.97 -0.79
CA ALA A 244 3.29 14.42 -0.92
C ALA A 244 4.65 14.90 -0.41
N VAL A 245 5.06 14.46 0.79
CA VAL A 245 6.36 14.82 1.39
C VAL A 245 7.52 14.35 0.51
N MET A 246 7.43 13.14 -0.06
CA MET A 246 8.45 12.62 -0.96
C MET A 246 8.60 13.48 -2.23
N LEU A 247 7.47 13.90 -2.82
CA LEU A 247 7.45 14.73 -4.03
C LEU A 247 7.92 16.17 -3.76
N ASP A 248 7.64 16.71 -2.58
CA ASP A 248 8.06 18.06 -2.18
C ASP A 248 9.60 18.17 -2.13
N ASN A 249 10.29 17.10 -1.69
CA ASN A 249 11.75 17.01 -1.74
C ASN A 249 12.32 17.07 -3.18
N GLN A 250 11.48 16.85 -4.20
CA GLN A 250 11.82 16.94 -5.61
C GLN A 250 11.27 18.22 -6.27
N GLY A 251 10.69 19.15 -5.49
CA GLY A 251 10.10 20.39 -5.98
C GLY A 251 8.73 20.23 -6.64
N ILE A 252 8.05 19.10 -6.43
CA ILE A 252 6.75 18.78 -7.03
C ILE A 252 5.66 18.87 -5.95
N THR A 253 4.71 19.78 -6.12
CA THR A 253 3.54 19.89 -5.24
C THR A 253 2.43 18.96 -5.71
N MET A 254 1.85 18.17 -4.82
CA MET A 254 0.67 17.34 -5.10
C MET A 254 -0.57 17.89 -4.37
N LYS A 255 -1.72 17.89 -5.05
CA LYS A 255 -3.04 18.21 -4.47
C LYS A 255 -4.07 17.17 -4.89
N VAL A 256 -4.95 16.80 -3.96
CA VAL A 256 -6.14 15.99 -4.25
C VAL A 256 -7.23 16.93 -4.75
N VAL A 257 -7.70 16.73 -5.98
CA VAL A 257 -8.73 17.55 -6.64
C VAL A 257 -10.12 16.95 -6.43
N ASP A 258 -10.24 15.64 -6.55
CA ASP A 258 -11.49 14.89 -6.30
C ASP A 258 -11.15 13.55 -5.65
N SER A 259 -12.03 13.07 -4.78
CA SER A 259 -11.92 11.77 -4.12
C SER A 259 -13.27 11.07 -4.13
N ARG A 260 -13.30 9.86 -4.69
CA ARG A 260 -14.48 8.99 -4.67
C ARG A 260 -14.08 7.60 -4.21
N GLU A 261 -15.08 6.76 -3.99
CA GLU A 261 -14.86 5.35 -3.74
C GLU A 261 -13.99 4.74 -4.86
N TRP A 262 -12.82 4.24 -4.48
CA TRP A 262 -11.87 3.52 -5.35
C TRP A 262 -11.08 4.34 -6.37
N HIS A 263 -11.25 5.67 -6.43
CA HIS A 263 -10.42 6.49 -7.31
C HIS A 263 -10.24 7.95 -6.86
N LEU A 264 -9.11 8.53 -7.24
CA LEU A 264 -8.69 9.90 -6.91
C LEU A 264 -8.32 10.65 -8.18
N LEU A 265 -8.64 11.95 -8.22
CA LEU A 265 -8.05 12.88 -9.16
C LEU A 265 -6.98 13.69 -8.42
N LEU A 266 -5.75 13.61 -8.93
CA LEU A 266 -4.60 14.27 -8.36
C LEU A 266 -4.09 15.32 -9.35
N ASN A 267 -3.75 16.50 -8.85
CA ASN A 267 -3.04 17.52 -9.58
C ASN A 267 -1.62 17.62 -9.04
N PHE A 268 -0.65 17.61 -9.95
CA PHE A 268 0.75 17.81 -9.65
C PHE A 268 1.21 19.10 -10.31
N ALA A 269 2.04 19.88 -9.60
CA ALA A 269 2.58 21.13 -10.10
C ALA A 269 4.09 21.20 -9.83
N GLU A 270 4.84 21.61 -10.85
CA GLU A 270 6.26 21.92 -10.78
C GLU A 270 6.51 23.23 -11.54
N GLN A 271 6.89 24.29 -10.81
CA GLN A 271 7.08 25.64 -11.37
C GLN A 271 5.84 26.14 -12.15
N LYS A 272 5.90 26.19 -13.49
CA LYS A 272 4.81 26.61 -14.39
C LYS A 272 4.08 25.43 -15.04
N HIS A 273 4.57 24.20 -14.86
CA HIS A 273 3.99 23.01 -15.43
C HIS A 273 3.05 22.35 -14.41
N HIS A 274 1.92 21.86 -14.89
CA HIS A 274 1.01 21.04 -14.09
C HIS A 274 0.64 19.78 -14.86
N THR A 275 0.29 18.71 -14.16
CA THR A 275 -0.31 17.53 -14.76
C THR A 275 -1.41 16.97 -13.86
N ASP A 276 -2.48 16.53 -14.49
CA ASP A 276 -3.60 15.89 -13.82
C ASP A 276 -3.54 14.38 -14.06
N ILE A 277 -3.77 13.63 -12.99
CA ILE A 277 -3.65 12.18 -12.97
C ILE A 277 -4.89 11.59 -12.34
N HIS A 278 -5.38 10.52 -12.95
CA HIS A 278 -6.43 9.68 -12.39
C HIS A 278 -5.80 8.42 -11.79
N LEU A 279 -6.03 8.21 -10.51
CA LEU A 279 -5.50 7.10 -9.73
C LEU A 279 -6.65 6.19 -9.28
N TRP A 280 -6.56 4.89 -9.55
CA TRP A 280 -7.53 3.90 -9.07
C TRP A 280 -6.89 2.98 -8.05
N TYR A 281 -7.59 2.71 -6.96
CA TYR A 281 -7.13 1.87 -5.86
C TYR A 281 -8.22 0.91 -5.36
N ASN A 282 -7.84 -0.09 -4.57
CA ASN A 282 -8.77 -1.09 -4.01
C ASN A 282 -8.94 -0.96 -2.49
N GLY A 283 -9.73 -1.86 -1.89
CA GLY A 283 -10.01 -1.93 -0.44
C GLY A 283 -8.78 -1.89 0.46
N ASP A 284 -7.68 -2.45 -0.03
CA ASP A 284 -6.43 -2.59 0.71
C ASP A 284 -5.44 -1.44 0.42
N GLY A 285 -5.86 -0.41 -0.32
CA GLY A 285 -5.01 0.73 -0.71
C GLY A 285 -3.99 0.42 -1.80
N LYS A 286 -4.12 -0.69 -2.54
CA LYS A 286 -3.26 -1.00 -3.70
C LYS A 286 -3.74 -0.24 -4.92
N ILE A 287 -2.80 0.40 -5.60
CA ILE A 287 -3.05 1.20 -6.79
C ILE A 287 -3.04 0.28 -8.00
N SER A 288 -4.16 0.21 -8.71
CA SER A 288 -4.30 -0.61 -9.91
C SER A 288 -3.90 0.16 -11.16
N LYS A 289 -4.22 1.45 -11.23
CA LYS A 289 -3.98 2.30 -12.40
C LYS A 289 -3.54 3.70 -11.99
N PHE A 290 -2.61 4.24 -12.74
CA PHE A 290 -2.10 5.61 -12.62
C PHE A 290 -2.02 6.20 -14.01
N SER A 291 -3.06 6.94 -14.40
CA SER A 291 -3.24 7.38 -15.79
C SER A 291 -3.13 8.89 -15.90
N TYR A 292 -2.32 9.33 -16.85
CA TYR A 292 -2.30 10.70 -17.32
C TYR A 292 -3.69 11.13 -17.81
N MET A 293 -4.08 12.36 -17.50
CA MET A 293 -5.34 12.96 -17.96
C MET A 293 -5.09 14.20 -18.81
N ASP A 294 -4.32 15.14 -18.28
CA ASP A 294 -4.10 16.46 -18.90
C ASP A 294 -2.81 17.14 -18.39
N GLY A 295 -2.36 18.18 -19.09
CA GLY A 295 -1.21 19.00 -18.72
C GLY A 295 0.13 18.56 -19.33
N SER A 296 1.19 18.51 -18.52
CA SER A 296 2.55 18.21 -18.97
C SER A 296 2.86 16.70 -18.92
N GLU A 297 3.02 16.08 -20.09
CA GLU A 297 3.45 14.68 -20.22
C GLU A 297 4.88 14.44 -19.71
N GLU A 298 5.75 15.45 -19.78
CA GLU A 298 7.11 15.40 -19.23
C GLU A 298 7.08 15.28 -17.71
N LEU A 299 6.23 16.10 -17.05
CA LEU A 299 6.05 16.04 -15.60
C LEU A 299 5.43 14.71 -15.18
N PHE A 300 4.46 14.19 -15.93
CA PHE A 300 3.92 12.85 -15.71
C PHE A 300 5.01 11.77 -15.78
N SER A 301 5.81 11.78 -16.84
CA SER A 301 6.90 10.81 -17.05
C SER A 301 7.94 10.88 -15.94
N LYS A 302 8.28 12.09 -15.47
CA LYS A 302 9.16 12.32 -14.33
C LYS A 302 8.59 11.74 -13.04
N ILE A 303 7.31 11.96 -12.74
CA ILE A 303 6.63 11.39 -11.56
C ILE A 303 6.64 9.86 -11.62
N VAL A 304 6.33 9.27 -12.78
CA VAL A 304 6.38 7.81 -12.95
C VAL A 304 7.79 7.27 -12.74
N ALA A 305 8.82 7.93 -13.27
CA ALA A 305 10.21 7.54 -13.04
C ALA A 305 10.59 7.59 -11.55
N LEU A 306 10.19 8.66 -10.84
CA LEU A 306 10.40 8.79 -9.39
C LEU A 306 9.70 7.66 -8.61
N ILE A 307 8.45 7.34 -8.96
CA ILE A 307 7.71 6.23 -8.34
C ILE A 307 8.46 4.91 -8.55
N LYS A 308 8.93 4.65 -9.76
CA LYS A 308 9.66 3.41 -10.09
C LYS A 308 10.96 3.28 -9.32
N ASP A 309 11.71 4.38 -9.21
CA ASP A 309 12.99 4.41 -8.48
C ASP A 309 12.79 4.20 -6.97
N VAL A 310 11.90 4.99 -6.35
CA VAL A 310 11.63 4.94 -4.90
C VAL A 310 11.07 3.59 -4.45
N TYR A 311 10.15 3.03 -5.23
CA TYR A 311 9.49 1.77 -4.88
C TYR A 311 10.13 0.54 -5.52
N VAL A 312 11.27 0.71 -6.22
CA VAL A 312 12.02 -0.36 -6.88
C VAL A 312 11.09 -1.23 -7.73
N LEU A 313 10.32 -0.58 -8.60
CA LEU A 313 9.42 -1.23 -9.54
C LEU A 313 10.21 -1.58 -10.82
N ASP A 314 9.92 -2.74 -11.38
CA ASP A 314 10.54 -3.21 -12.63
C ASP A 314 10.02 -2.44 -13.87
#